data_AF-A0A1N7C8X8-F1
#
_entry.id   AF-A0A1N7C8X8-F1
#
_cell.length_a   1.000
_cell.length_b   1.000
_cell.length_c   1.000
_cell.angle_alpha   90.00
_cell.angle_beta   90.00
_cell.angle_gamma   90.00
#
_symmetry.space_group_name_H-M   'P 1'
#
loop_
_entity.id
_entity.type
_entity.pdbx_description
1 polymer ?
#
loop_
_entity_poly.entity_id
_entity_poly.type
_entity_poly.pdbx_seq_one_letter_code
_entity_poly.pdbx_strand_id
1 'polypeptide(L)'
;MAGVEESRHEWRVPRGIVALKGAGMVLCGVLAIAGDGAQLFLAGVATLGFGLLTGRDLVAPVRLAAAEDGLVVTGLSGRERISWNDVDRIRVDSHRRYGLTTELLEIDAGEQIHLFSRFDLGEPVVDVAETLMRMRP
;
A
#
# COMPACT_ATOMS: atom_id res chain seq x y z
N MET A 1 -22.91 28.38 0.47
CA MET A 1 -22.72 27.49 1.64
C MET A 1 -21.44 26.73 1.40
N ALA A 2 -20.33 27.26 1.90
CA ALA A 2 -19.04 26.59 1.82
C ALA A 2 -19.11 25.36 2.72
N GLY A 3 -19.09 24.17 2.12
CA GLY A 3 -18.90 22.95 2.88
C GLY A 3 -17.58 23.08 3.62
N VAL A 4 -17.59 22.78 4.91
CA VAL A 4 -16.36 22.49 5.65
C VAL A 4 -15.59 21.50 4.80
N GLU A 5 -14.41 21.87 4.31
CA GLU A 5 -13.50 20.90 3.70
C GLU A 5 -13.13 19.94 4.83
N GLU A 6 -13.88 18.84 4.99
CA GLU A 6 -13.47 17.72 5.85
C GLU A 6 -12.03 17.44 5.46
N SER A 7 -11.09 17.66 6.39
CA SER A 7 -9.67 17.51 6.11
C SER A 7 -9.39 16.03 5.86
N ARG A 8 -9.44 15.63 4.59
CA ARG A 8 -9.18 14.27 4.13
C ARG A 8 -7.75 14.18 3.64
N HIS A 9 -7.01 13.24 4.20
CA HIS A 9 -5.66 12.95 3.76
C HIS A 9 -5.57 11.53 3.20
N GLU A 10 -4.88 11.36 2.07
CA GLU A 10 -4.83 10.09 1.35
C GLU A 10 -3.41 9.72 0.98
N TRP A 11 -3.02 8.51 1.34
CA TRP A 11 -1.72 7.93 1.05
C TRP A 11 -1.85 6.86 -0.02
N ARG A 12 -0.96 6.96 -1.00
CA ARG A 12 -1.06 6.22 -2.26
C ARG A 12 0.27 5.56 -2.58
N VAL A 13 0.19 4.43 -3.28
CA VAL A 13 1.38 3.73 -3.78
C VAL A 13 2.21 4.69 -4.64
N PRO A 14 3.52 4.87 -4.38
CA PRO A 14 4.35 5.76 -5.16
C PRO A 14 4.42 5.29 -6.61
N ARG A 15 4.23 6.23 -7.55
CA ARG A 15 4.23 5.95 -9.00
C ARG A 15 5.49 5.24 -9.47
N GLY A 16 6.64 5.52 -8.85
CA GLY A 16 7.90 4.84 -9.15
C GLY A 16 7.86 3.33 -8.86
N ILE A 17 7.16 2.90 -7.80
CA ILE A 17 6.99 1.48 -7.48
C ILE A 17 6.04 0.81 -8.48
N VAL A 18 4.96 1.49 -8.88
CA VAL A 18 4.06 0.99 -9.92
C VAL A 18 4.80 0.85 -11.26
N ALA A 19 5.62 1.85 -11.63
CA ALA A 19 6.44 1.80 -12.82
C ALA A 19 7.48 0.67 -12.78
N LEU A 20 8.10 0.43 -11.62
CA LEU A 20 9.05 -0.67 -11.42
C LEU A 20 8.37 -2.04 -11.60
N LYS A 21 7.18 -2.24 -11.03
CA LYS A 21 6.37 -3.45 -11.24
C LYS A 21 5.99 -3.62 -12.71
N GLY A 22 5.59 -2.53 -13.37
CA GLY A 22 5.29 -2.51 -14.80
C GLY A 22 6.51 -2.87 -15.67
N ALA A 23 7.70 -2.34 -15.33
CA ALA A 23 8.94 -2.70 -16.02
C ALA A 23 9.29 -4.18 -15.85
N GLY A 24 9.09 -4.74 -14.65
CA GLY A 24 9.23 -6.17 -14.37
C GLY A 24 8.27 -7.02 -15.23
N MET A 25 7.00 -6.61 -15.34
CA MET A 25 6.03 -7.25 -16.22
C MET A 25 6.52 -7.28 -17.68
N VAL A 26 6.97 -6.15 -18.22
CA VAL A 26 7.45 -6.08 -19.61
C VAL A 26 8.68 -6.97 -19.81
N LEU A 27 9.65 -6.91 -18.90
CA LEU A 27 10.87 -7.71 -18.98
C LEU A 27 10.56 -9.21 -18.97
N CYS A 28 9.74 -9.67 -18.01
CA CYS A 28 9.31 -11.07 -17.96
C CYS A 28 8.53 -11.47 -19.21
N GLY A 29 7.70 -10.57 -19.77
CA GLY A 29 6.95 -10.84 -20.99
C GLY A 29 7.86 -11.08 -22.19
N VAL A 30 8.90 -10.25 -22.35
CA VAL A 30 9.92 -10.41 -23.39
C VAL A 30 10.68 -11.73 -23.21
N LEU A 31 11.09 -12.05 -21.98
CA LEU A 31 11.78 -13.31 -21.70
C LEU A 31 10.89 -14.53 -21.98
N ALA A 32 9.59 -14.45 -21.70
CA ALA A 32 8.64 -15.55 -21.93
C ALA A 32 8.54 -15.92 -23.41
N ILE A 33 8.50 -14.92 -24.31
CA ILE A 33 8.35 -15.15 -25.75
C ILE A 33 9.66 -15.48 -26.47
N ALA A 34 10.80 -15.12 -25.89
CA ALA A 34 12.12 -15.34 -26.47
C ALA A 34 12.74 -16.72 -26.11
N GLY A 35 12.16 -17.41 -25.12
CA GLY A 35 12.72 -18.63 -24.55
C GLY A 35 12.14 -19.95 -25.07
N ASP A 36 12.56 -21.04 -24.43
CA ASP A 36 11.96 -22.36 -24.62
C ASP A 36 10.65 -22.53 -23.84
N GLY A 37 10.04 -23.71 -23.91
CA GLY A 37 8.77 -23.99 -23.22
C GLY A 37 8.83 -23.80 -21.69
N ALA A 38 9.96 -24.10 -21.05
CA ALA A 38 10.11 -23.95 -19.60
C ALA A 38 10.24 -22.47 -19.23
N GLN A 39 11.01 -21.71 -20.00
CA GLN A 39 11.15 -20.27 -19.82
C GLN A 39 9.83 -19.54 -20.08
N LEU A 40 9.07 -19.95 -21.10
CA LEU A 40 7.73 -19.42 -21.37
C LEU A 40 6.82 -19.61 -20.17
N PHE A 41 6.82 -20.80 -19.57
CA PHE A 41 5.99 -21.06 -18.40
C PHE A 41 6.37 -20.18 -17.21
N LEU A 42 7.65 -20.21 -16.79
CA LEU A 42 8.11 -19.47 -15.62
C LEU A 42 7.98 -17.95 -15.79
N ALA A 43 8.49 -17.42 -16.91
CA ALA A 43 8.44 -15.99 -17.17
C ALA A 43 7.01 -15.52 -17.50
N GLY A 44 6.19 -16.38 -18.10
CA GLY A 44 4.75 -16.11 -18.31
C GLY A 44 3.99 -15.96 -17.00
N VAL A 45 4.20 -16.88 -16.04
CA VAL A 45 3.63 -16.78 -14.70
C VAL A 45 4.12 -15.51 -13.99
N ALA A 46 5.41 -15.20 -14.07
CA ALA A 46 5.96 -13.97 -13.49
C ALA A 46 5.33 -12.71 -14.12
N THR A 47 5.17 -12.68 -15.44
CA THR A 47 4.51 -11.59 -16.18
C THR A 47 3.09 -11.37 -15.68
N LEU A 48 2.31 -12.44 -15.54
CA LEU A 48 0.95 -12.36 -15.01
C LEU A 48 0.93 -11.85 -13.56
N GLY A 49 1.86 -12.30 -12.72
CA GLY A 49 2.00 -11.81 -11.35
C GLY A 49 2.28 -10.31 -11.27
N PHE A 50 3.28 -9.82 -12.02
CA PHE A 50 3.57 -8.39 -12.08
C PHE A 50 2.43 -7.58 -12.70
N GLY A 51 1.75 -8.12 -13.71
CA GLY A 51 0.59 -7.49 -14.32
C GLY A 51 -0.56 -7.31 -13.34
N LEU A 52 -0.86 -8.35 -12.55
CA LEU A 52 -1.88 -8.26 -11.50
C LEU A 52 -1.51 -7.21 -10.45
N LEU A 53 -0.25 -7.18 -9.99
CA LEU A 53 0.21 -6.20 -9.00
C LEU A 53 0.16 -4.77 -9.54
N THR A 54 0.61 -4.56 -10.78
CA THR A 54 0.58 -3.26 -11.45
C THR A 54 -0.86 -2.79 -11.64
N GLY A 55 -1.73 -3.67 -12.15
CA GLY A 55 -3.16 -3.39 -12.33
C GLY A 55 -3.85 -3.05 -11.01
N ARG A 56 -3.55 -3.80 -9.93
CA ARG A 56 -4.06 -3.52 -8.59
C ARG A 56 -3.66 -2.13 -8.11
N ASP A 57 -2.41 -1.72 -8.32
CA ASP A 57 -1.93 -0.41 -7.89
C ASP A 57 -2.48 0.73 -8.76
N LEU A 58 -2.85 0.46 -10.01
CA LEU A 58 -3.51 1.45 -10.88
C LEU A 58 -4.99 1.64 -10.57
N VAL A 59 -5.72 0.56 -10.26
CA VAL A 59 -7.17 0.60 -9.95
C VAL A 59 -7.43 1.08 -8.53
N ALA A 60 -6.58 0.68 -7.58
CA ALA A 60 -6.71 1.02 -6.17
C ALA A 60 -5.39 1.58 -5.62
N PRO A 61 -4.96 2.77 -6.07
CA PRO A 61 -3.69 3.38 -5.67
C PRO A 61 -3.69 3.88 -4.22
N VAL A 62 -4.84 4.32 -3.70
CA VAL A 62 -4.98 4.72 -2.28
C VAL A 62 -4.95 3.47 -1.43
N ARG A 63 -4.01 3.39 -0.50
CA ARG A 63 -3.88 2.28 0.45
C ARG A 63 -4.48 2.64 1.81
N LEU A 64 -4.36 3.90 2.19
CA LEU A 64 -4.87 4.45 3.43
C LEU A 64 -5.43 5.85 3.16
N ALA A 65 -6.59 6.15 3.74
CA ALA A 65 -7.11 7.50 3.83
C ALA A 65 -7.57 7.78 5.26
N ALA A 66 -7.44 9.01 5.72
CA ALA A 66 -7.95 9.48 6.99
C ALA A 66 -8.87 10.67 6.76
N ALA A 67 -9.96 10.73 7.51
CA ALA A 67 -10.93 11.80 7.54
C ALA A 67 -11.45 11.97 8.99
N GLU A 68 -12.33 12.93 9.22
CA GLU A 68 -12.86 13.23 10.56
C GLU A 68 -13.66 12.06 11.15
N ASP A 69 -14.33 11.27 10.31
CA ASP A 69 -15.15 10.12 10.72
C ASP A 69 -14.32 8.84 10.97
N GLY A 70 -13.09 8.78 10.48
CA GLY A 70 -12.21 7.62 10.67
C GLY A 70 -11.22 7.38 9.53
N LEU A 71 -10.87 6.11 9.37
CA LEU A 71 -9.90 5.63 8.39
C LEU A 71 -10.60 4.83 7.28
N VAL A 72 -10.05 4.88 6.08
CA VAL A 72 -10.39 3.97 4.99
C VAL A 72 -9.14 3.23 4.54
N VAL A 73 -9.11 1.94 4.80
CA VAL A 73 -8.03 1.04 4.38
C VAL A 73 -8.42 0.33 3.09
N THR A 74 -7.50 0.24 2.13
CA THR A 74 -7.74 -0.47 0.86
C THR A 74 -6.78 -1.65 0.74
N GLY A 75 -7.29 -2.83 1.09
CA GLY A 75 -6.57 -4.10 1.09
C GLY A 75 -6.68 -4.88 -0.21
N LEU A 76 -6.45 -6.19 -0.13
CA LEU A 76 -6.73 -7.15 -1.22
C LEU A 76 -8.22 -7.46 -1.33
N SER A 77 -8.89 -7.53 -0.17
CA SER A 77 -10.30 -7.92 -0.03
C SER A 77 -11.28 -6.78 -0.29
N GLY A 78 -10.80 -5.56 -0.58
CA GLY A 78 -11.62 -4.40 -0.87
C GLY A 78 -11.23 -3.18 -0.04
N ARG A 79 -12.20 -2.29 0.18
CA ARG A 79 -12.08 -1.10 1.01
C ARG A 79 -12.84 -1.33 2.31
N GLU A 80 -12.20 -0.99 3.41
CA GLU A 80 -12.76 -1.12 4.76
C GLU A 80 -12.72 0.24 5.44
N ARG A 81 -13.82 0.60 6.10
CA ARG A 81 -13.94 1.83 6.88
C ARG A 81 -13.82 1.47 8.36
N ILE A 82 -12.98 2.20 9.08
CA ILE A 82 -12.67 1.97 10.48
C ILE A 82 -12.95 3.28 11.21
N SER A 83 -13.86 3.28 12.18
CA SER A 83 -14.11 4.47 13.01
C SER A 83 -12.90 4.78 13.87
N TRP A 84 -12.64 6.05 14.21
CA TRP A 84 -11.60 6.39 15.19
C TRP A 84 -11.78 5.72 16.55
N ASN A 85 -13.03 5.43 16.94
CA ASN A 85 -13.35 4.71 18.17
C ASN A 85 -12.94 3.23 18.13
N ASP A 86 -12.84 2.66 16.92
CA ASP A 86 -12.43 1.27 16.72
C ASP A 86 -10.91 1.15 16.53
N VAL A 87 -10.18 2.27 16.47
CA VAL A 87 -8.71 2.26 16.39
C VAL A 87 -8.15 2.16 17.80
N ASP A 88 -7.61 1.01 18.15
CA ASP A 88 -7.00 0.74 19.46
C ASP A 88 -5.62 1.38 19.55
N ARG A 89 -4.80 1.24 18.51
CA ARG A 89 -3.40 1.68 18.52
C ARG A 89 -2.89 2.05 17.13
N ILE A 90 -2.06 3.09 17.08
CA ILE A 90 -1.24 3.44 15.90
C ILE A 90 0.22 3.39 16.36
N ARG A 91 1.06 2.60 15.70
CA ARG A 91 2.48 2.50 16.03
C ARG A 91 3.34 2.39 14.78
N VAL A 92 4.58 2.80 14.89
CA VAL A 92 5.60 2.51 13.89
C VAL A 92 6.51 1.44 14.44
N ASP A 93 6.61 0.33 13.72
CA ASP A 93 7.49 -0.77 14.06
C ASP A 93 8.73 -0.76 13.15
N SER A 94 9.92 -0.80 13.75
CA SER A 94 11.20 -0.70 13.05
C SER A 94 12.02 -1.97 13.26
N HIS A 95 12.32 -2.67 12.17
CA HIS A 95 13.12 -3.89 12.16
C HIS A 95 14.43 -3.68 11.44
N ARG A 96 15.56 -4.00 12.09
CA ARG A 96 16.87 -3.98 11.43
C ARG A 96 17.31 -5.40 11.10
N ARG A 97 17.36 -5.75 9.81
CA ARG A 97 17.76 -7.08 9.34
C ARG A 97 18.70 -6.97 8.15
N TYR A 98 19.79 -7.74 8.16
CA TYR A 98 20.81 -7.75 7.09
C TYR A 98 21.36 -6.35 6.74
N GLY A 99 21.51 -5.47 7.74
CA GLY A 99 21.96 -4.09 7.55
C GLY A 99 20.90 -3.13 6.98
N LEU A 100 19.72 -3.62 6.64
CA LEU A 100 18.58 -2.82 6.18
C LEU A 100 17.65 -2.54 7.37
N THR A 101 17.20 -1.29 7.48
CA THR A 101 16.13 -0.90 8.40
C THR A 101 14.83 -0.85 7.62
N THR A 102 13.84 -1.61 8.06
CA THR A 102 12.48 -1.61 7.53
C THR A 102 11.55 -1.03 8.58
N GLU A 103 10.73 -0.07 8.18
CA GLU A 103 9.73 0.55 9.05
C GLU A 103 8.33 0.26 8.51
N LEU A 104 7.41 -0.06 9.41
CA LEU A 104 6.01 -0.33 9.10
C LEU A 104 5.12 0.50 10.01
N LEU A 105 4.13 1.16 9.43
CA LEU A 105 2.99 1.69 10.16
C LEU A 105 2.05 0.53 10.48
N GLU A 106 1.70 0.38 11.73
CA GLU A 106 0.72 -0.58 12.21
C GLU A 106 -0.47 0.15 12.83
N ILE A 107 -1.66 -0.21 12.37
CA ILE A 107 -2.94 0.27 12.88
C ILE A 107 -3.70 -0.95 13.40
N ASP A 108 -3.92 -0.98 14.70
CA ASP A 108 -4.68 -2.00 15.40
C ASP A 108 -6.14 -1.56 15.54
N ALA A 109 -7.07 -2.39 15.10
CA ALA A 109 -8.50 -2.13 15.08
C ALA A 109 -9.28 -3.39 15.47
N GLY A 110 -9.36 -3.67 16.78
CA GLY A 110 -9.99 -4.83 17.36
C GLY A 110 -9.26 -6.13 17.02
N GLU A 111 -9.88 -6.97 16.19
CA GLU A 111 -9.30 -8.25 15.75
C GLU A 111 -8.47 -8.11 14.46
N GLN A 112 -8.32 -6.89 13.95
CA GLN A 112 -7.62 -6.63 12.69
C GLN A 112 -6.41 -5.74 12.89
N ILE A 113 -5.29 -6.16 12.29
CA ILE A 113 -4.05 -5.38 12.26
C ILE A 113 -3.74 -5.03 10.81
N HIS A 114 -3.68 -3.73 10.51
CA HIS A 114 -3.31 -3.21 9.20
C HIS A 114 -1.87 -2.72 9.21
N LEU A 115 -1.06 -3.30 8.32
CA LEU A 115 0.35 -2.96 8.16
C LEU A 115 0.59 -2.23 6.85
N PHE A 116 1.32 -1.12 6.90
CA PHE A 116 1.70 -0.34 5.73
C PHE A 116 3.19 -0.02 5.76
N SER A 117 3.83 -0.16 4.61
CA SER A 117 5.19 0.32 4.40
C SER A 117 5.19 1.68 3.70
N ARG A 118 6.37 2.31 3.65
CA ARG A 118 6.60 3.51 2.81
C ARG A 118 6.26 3.28 1.33
N PHE A 119 6.31 2.04 0.84
CA PHE A 119 5.99 1.69 -0.54
C PHE A 119 4.48 1.56 -0.78
N ASP A 120 3.68 1.51 0.28
CA ASP A 120 2.22 1.54 0.20
C ASP A 120 1.70 2.97 0.31
N LEU A 121 2.38 3.81 1.10
CA LEU A 121 1.90 5.14 1.49
C LEU A 121 2.48 6.28 0.65
N GLY A 122 3.66 6.11 0.06
CA GLY A 122 4.32 7.17 -0.71
C GLY A 122 5.13 8.16 0.13
N GLU A 123 5.13 8.00 1.45
CA GLU A 123 5.70 8.90 2.45
C GLU A 123 6.37 8.08 3.58
N PRO A 124 7.33 8.64 4.36
CA PRO A 124 7.83 7.97 5.55
C PRO A 124 6.69 7.62 6.53
N VAL A 125 6.72 6.38 7.05
CA VAL A 125 5.64 5.85 7.91
C VAL A 125 5.48 6.61 9.22
N VAL A 126 6.56 7.24 9.71
CA VAL A 126 6.55 8.10 10.90
C VAL A 126 5.72 9.35 10.66
N ASP A 127 5.93 10.03 9.54
CA ASP A 127 5.19 11.25 9.18
C ASP A 127 3.68 10.95 9.00
N VAL A 128 3.37 9.78 8.43
CA VAL A 128 1.99 9.29 8.34
C VAL A 128 1.41 9.04 9.74
N ALA A 129 2.12 8.33 10.61
CA ALA A 129 1.67 8.08 11.98
C ALA A 129 1.39 9.39 12.73
N GLU A 130 2.29 10.37 12.64
CA GLU A 130 2.13 11.69 13.25
C GLU A 130 0.91 12.44 12.72
N THR A 131 0.62 12.30 11.43
CA THR A 131 -0.57 12.88 10.82
C THR A 131 -1.84 12.21 11.33
N LEU A 132 -1.87 10.88 11.39
CA LEU A 132 -3.01 10.14 11.94
C LEU A 132 -3.25 10.47 13.42
N MET A 133 -2.19 10.56 14.22
CA MET A 133 -2.29 10.93 15.64
C MET A 133 -2.83 12.34 15.85
N ARG A 134 -2.59 13.28 14.92
CA ARG A 134 -3.17 14.63 14.95
C ARG A 134 -4.64 14.69 14.53
N MET A 135 -5.07 13.77 13.68
CA MET A 135 -6.45 13.70 13.18
C MET A 135 -7.38 12.92 14.11
N ARG A 136 -6.83 12.02 14.94
CA ARG A 136 -7.60 11.28 15.93
C ARG A 136 -8.16 12.24 17.00
N PRO A 137 -9.47 12.21 17.29
CA PRO A 137 -10.12 13.08 18.28
C PRO A 137 -9.77 12.72 19.73
#